data_AF-A0A0F9A549-F1
#
_entry.id   AF-A0A0F9A549-F1
#
_cell.length_a   1.000
_cell.length_b   1.000
_cell.length_c   1.000
_cell.angle_alpha   90.00
_cell.angle_beta   90.00
_cell.angle_gamma   90.00
#
_symmetry.space_group_name_H-M   'P 1'
#
loop_
_entity.id
_entity.type
_entity.pdbx_description
1 polymer ?
#
loop_
_entity_poly.entity_id
_entity_poly.type
_entity_poly.pdbx_seq_one_letter_code
_entity_poly.pdbx_strand_id
1 'polypeptide(L)'
;MRSAQYDIRITKGERSEAISSRSLEAYGKMKISIILGTRPEIIKMSSIINECERLRLDYFVLHTGQHYSYNMDRTFFQQLKLPQAKYNLEAGSGSHAEQTGKMLMGVERILQEEKPDVVLLEGDTNT
;
A
#
# COMPACT_ATOMS: atom_id res chain seq x y z
N MET A 1 1.51 -37.18 15.08
CA MET A 1 2.28 -36.13 14.39
C MET A 1 1.79 -34.78 14.90
N ARG A 2 2.56 -34.12 15.78
CA ARG A 2 2.22 -32.79 16.30
C ARG A 2 2.59 -31.74 15.26
N SER A 3 1.64 -30.89 14.91
CA SER A 3 1.80 -29.70 14.07
C SER A 3 2.87 -28.79 14.68
N ALA A 4 3.90 -28.46 13.91
CA ALA A 4 4.84 -27.41 14.26
C ALA A 4 4.10 -26.06 14.27
N GLN A 5 3.90 -25.51 15.45
CA GLN A 5 3.37 -24.17 15.66
C GLN A 5 4.53 -23.20 15.37
N TYR A 6 4.51 -22.54 14.21
CA TYR A 6 5.52 -21.57 13.83
C TYR A 6 5.31 -20.29 14.65
N ASP A 7 6.17 -20.05 15.63
CA ASP A 7 6.27 -18.76 16.33
C ASP A 7 6.84 -17.71 15.37
N ILE A 8 5.97 -16.84 14.86
CA ILE A 8 6.35 -15.71 14.01
C ILE A 8 6.94 -14.62 14.92
N ARG A 9 8.25 -14.36 14.79
CA ARG A 9 8.94 -13.24 15.46
C ARG A 9 9.02 -12.04 14.52
N ILE A 10 8.23 -10.99 14.77
CA ILE A 10 8.47 -9.65 14.21
C ILE A 10 9.09 -8.78 15.29
N THR A 11 10.37 -8.41 15.12
CA THR A 11 11.12 -7.64 16.11
C THR A 11 10.88 -6.14 15.92
N LYS A 12 10.13 -5.51 16.83
CA LYS A 12 10.38 -4.10 17.18
C LYS A 12 11.55 -4.09 18.19
N GLY A 13 12.39 -3.06 18.14
CA GLY A 13 13.66 -2.94 18.85
C GLY A 13 13.78 -3.69 20.19
N GLU A 14 14.86 -4.46 20.31
CA GLU A 14 15.49 -5.05 21.51
C GLU A 14 14.63 -5.80 22.57
N ARG A 15 13.31 -5.91 22.44
CA ARG A 15 12.50 -6.77 23.32
C ARG A 15 11.60 -7.70 22.54
N SER A 16 11.97 -8.98 22.55
CA SER A 16 11.13 -10.09 22.13
C SER A 16 9.99 -10.28 23.15
N GLU A 17 8.92 -9.50 23.03
CA GLU A 17 7.66 -9.82 23.71
C GLU A 17 6.81 -10.71 22.80
N ALA A 18 6.29 -11.80 23.36
CA ALA A 18 5.37 -12.69 22.66
C ALA A 18 4.10 -11.91 22.31
N ILE A 19 3.84 -11.69 21.03
CA ILE A 19 2.62 -11.04 20.55
C ILE A 19 1.45 -11.95 20.92
N SER A 20 0.47 -11.43 21.68
CA SER A 20 -0.68 -12.22 22.11
C SER A 20 -1.47 -12.74 20.89
N SER A 21 -2.11 -13.91 21.03
CA SER A 21 -2.98 -14.46 19.99
C SER A 21 -4.07 -13.47 19.55
N ARG A 22 -4.57 -12.66 20.48
CA ARG A 22 -5.55 -11.59 20.25
C ARG A 22 -4.99 -10.45 19.42
N SER A 23 -3.71 -10.13 19.59
CA SER A 23 -2.99 -9.14 18.79
C SER A 23 -2.73 -9.68 17.38
N LEU A 24 -2.35 -10.95 17.23
CA LEU A 24 -2.19 -11.58 15.90
C LEU A 24 -3.52 -11.65 15.14
N GLU A 25 -4.62 -11.94 15.82
CA GLU A 25 -5.96 -11.97 15.23
C GLU A 25 -6.45 -10.57 14.82
N ALA A 26 -6.08 -9.53 15.59
CA ALA A 26 -6.32 -8.14 15.22
C ALA A 26 -5.45 -7.70 14.02
N TYR A 27 -4.17 -8.10 13.97
CA TYR A 27 -3.30 -7.84 12.83
C TYR A 27 -3.78 -8.55 11.55
N GLY A 28 -4.36 -9.75 11.67
CA GLY A 28 -4.97 -10.47 10.54
C GLY A 28 -6.26 -9.84 10.00
N LYS A 29 -6.81 -8.83 10.68
CA LYS A 29 -8.00 -8.07 10.26
C LYS A 29 -7.69 -6.64 9.82
N MET A 30 -6.44 -6.20 9.92
CA MET A 30 -6.04 -4.84 9.61
C MET A 30 -6.00 -4.64 8.10
N LYS A 31 -6.76 -3.66 7.61
CA LYS A 31 -6.77 -3.29 6.19
C LYS A 31 -5.85 -2.11 5.92
N ILE A 32 -4.93 -2.28 4.97
CA ILE A 32 -3.88 -1.30 4.65
C ILE A 32 -4.16 -0.66 3.29
N SER A 33 -4.19 0.67 3.23
CA SER A 33 -4.13 1.42 1.96
C SER A 33 -2.70 1.85 1.69
N ILE A 34 -2.14 1.44 0.54
CA ILE A 34 -0.84 1.89 0.07
C ILE A 34 -1.08 2.91 -1.05
N ILE A 35 -0.77 4.17 -0.81
CA ILE A 35 -0.99 5.25 -1.77
C ILE A 35 0.35 5.66 -2.39
N LEU A 36 0.41 5.72 -3.72
CA LEU A 36 1.61 6.08 -4.49
C LEU A 36 1.21 6.74 -5.80
N GLY A 37 2.10 7.52 -6.42
CA GLY A 37 1.78 8.30 -7.62
C GLY A 37 2.85 8.38 -8.69
N THR A 38 4.08 8.00 -8.35
CA THR A 38 5.28 8.17 -9.15
C THR A 38 6.08 6.87 -9.25
N ARG A 39 6.93 6.79 -10.28
CA ARG A 39 7.81 5.64 -10.48
C ARG A 39 8.75 5.35 -9.30
N PRO A 40 9.43 6.34 -8.67
CA PRO A 40 10.24 6.06 -7.48
C PRO A 40 9.45 5.44 -6.34
N GLU A 41 8.21 5.89 -6.11
CA GLU A 41 7.34 5.34 -5.07
C GLU A 41 6.95 3.89 -5.38
N ILE A 42 6.60 3.55 -6.64
CA ILE A 42 6.33 2.16 -7.06
C ILE A 42 7.54 1.27 -6.76
N ILE A 43 8.75 1.71 -7.11
CA ILE A 43 9.98 0.94 -6.90
C ILE A 43 10.23 0.70 -5.41
N LYS A 44 10.14 1.75 -4.57
CA LYS A 44 10.41 1.65 -3.13
C LYS A 44 9.33 0.86 -2.39
N MET A 45 8.06 1.07 -2.75
CA MET A 45 6.92 0.38 -2.12
C MET A 45 6.78 -1.08 -2.58
N SER A 46 7.46 -1.49 -3.65
CA SER A 46 7.42 -2.87 -4.17
C SER A 46 7.74 -3.92 -3.10
N SER A 47 8.74 -3.69 -2.23
CA SER A 47 9.09 -4.63 -1.16
C SER A 47 7.99 -4.75 -0.11
N ILE A 48 7.28 -3.66 0.18
CA ILE A 48 6.18 -3.65 1.15
C ILE A 48 4.96 -4.37 0.56
N ILE A 49 4.61 -4.08 -0.70
CA ILE A 49 3.51 -4.76 -1.41
C ILE A 49 3.76 -6.27 -1.47
N ASN A 50 4.98 -6.69 -1.82
CA ASN A 50 5.35 -8.12 -1.86
C ASN A 50 5.23 -8.78 -0.48
N GLU A 51 5.56 -8.06 0.58
CA GLU A 51 5.43 -8.57 1.95
C GLU A 51 3.95 -8.70 2.37
N CYS A 52 3.10 -7.75 1.98
CA CYS A 52 1.65 -7.86 2.15
C CYS A 52 1.08 -9.09 1.42
N GLU A 53 1.49 -9.35 0.17
CA GLU A 53 1.12 -10.57 -0.57
C GLU A 53 1.58 -11.84 0.17
N ARG A 54 2.85 -11.87 0.59
CA ARG A 54 3.46 -13.03 1.27
C ARG A 54 2.75 -13.37 2.57
N LEU A 55 2.39 -12.35 3.35
CA LEU A 55 1.69 -12.48 4.63
C LEU A 55 0.17 -12.59 4.49
N ARG A 56 -0.37 -12.42 3.27
CA ARG A 56 -1.81 -12.40 2.99
C ARG A 56 -2.56 -11.37 3.84
N LEU A 57 -1.97 -10.17 3.95
CA LEU A 57 -2.63 -9.05 4.63
C LEU A 57 -3.80 -8.54 3.77
N ASP A 58 -4.81 -7.96 4.41
CA ASP A 58 -5.82 -7.19 3.68
C ASP A 58 -5.21 -5.85 3.31
N TYR A 59 -5.01 -5.61 2.01
CA TYR A 59 -4.46 -4.34 1.54
C TYR A 59 -4.94 -4.01 0.13
N PHE A 60 -4.81 -2.74 -0.22
CA PHE A 60 -4.98 -2.30 -1.60
C PHE A 60 -4.00 -1.19 -1.95
N VAL A 61 -3.65 -1.13 -3.24
CA VAL A 61 -2.84 -0.05 -3.80
C VAL A 61 -3.75 0.97 -4.48
N LEU A 62 -3.61 2.24 -4.10
CA LEU A 62 -4.22 3.41 -4.71
C LEU A 62 -3.15 4.20 -5.47
N HIS A 63 -3.25 4.22 -6.80
CA HIS A 63 -2.35 4.99 -7.64
C HIS A 63 -2.92 6.39 -7.90
N THR A 64 -2.24 7.47 -7.52
CA THR A 64 -2.76 8.83 -7.76
C THR A 64 -2.61 9.27 -9.22
N GLY A 65 -1.69 8.66 -9.96
CA GLY A 65 -1.53 8.92 -11.40
C GLY A 65 -0.82 10.23 -11.70
N GLN A 66 0.03 10.73 -10.78
CA GLN A 66 0.79 11.98 -10.96
C GLN A 66 1.81 11.92 -12.10
N HIS A 67 2.29 10.73 -12.48
CA HIS A 67 3.39 10.58 -13.42
C HIS A 67 3.14 9.47 -14.46
N TYR A 68 3.56 9.74 -15.71
CA TYR A 68 3.57 8.86 -16.88
C TYR A 68 2.22 8.44 -17.48
N SER A 69 2.29 7.96 -18.73
CA SER A 69 1.17 7.28 -19.38
C SER A 69 0.91 5.95 -18.67
N TYR A 70 -0.36 5.57 -18.53
CA TYR A 70 -0.84 4.28 -18.00
C TYR A 70 -0.02 3.05 -18.44
N ASN A 71 0.45 3.02 -19.70
CA ASN A 71 1.26 1.94 -20.25
C ASN A 71 2.61 1.76 -19.56
N MET A 72 3.21 2.84 -19.08
CA MET A 72 4.52 2.82 -18.42
C MET A 72 4.38 2.32 -16.98
N ASP A 73 3.39 2.79 -16.23
CA ASP A 73 3.12 2.32 -14.87
C ASP A 73 2.85 0.81 -14.88
N ARG A 74 1.98 0.34 -15.78
CA ARG A 74 1.69 -1.09 -15.96
C ARG A 74 2.97 -1.90 -16.18
N THR A 75 3.92 -1.36 -16.96
CA THR A 75 5.22 -2.00 -17.22
C THR A 75 6.02 -2.19 -15.93
N PHE A 76 6.07 -1.18 -15.04
CA PHE A 76 6.78 -1.30 -13.77
C PHE A 76 6.14 -2.30 -12.83
N PHE A 77 4.81 -2.28 -12.68
CA PHE A 77 4.10 -3.29 -11.89
C PHE A 77 4.38 -4.71 -12.41
N GLN A 78 4.39 -4.92 -13.74
CA GLN A 78 4.73 -6.21 -14.34
C GLN A 78 6.20 -6.61 -14.09
N GLN A 79 7.16 -5.71 -14.33
CA GLN A 79 8.58 -5.98 -14.14
C GLN A 79 8.92 -6.33 -12.69
N LEU A 80 8.26 -5.66 -11.73
CA LEU A 80 8.43 -5.89 -10.31
C LEU A 80 7.54 -7.04 -9.77
N LYS A 81 6.77 -7.70 -10.64
CA LYS A 81 5.82 -8.78 -10.31
C LYS A 81 4.80 -8.38 -9.23
N LEU A 82 4.38 -7.13 -9.26
CA LEU A 82 3.39 -6.57 -8.35
C LEU A 82 1.96 -6.76 -8.91
N PRO A 83 0.95 -6.96 -8.06
CA PRO A 83 -0.44 -6.85 -8.47
C PRO A 83 -0.74 -5.42 -8.93
N GLN A 84 -1.66 -5.28 -9.89
CA GLN A 84 -2.08 -3.95 -10.36
C GLN A 84 -2.76 -3.17 -9.24
N ALA A 85 -2.66 -1.84 -9.30
CA ALA A 85 -3.39 -0.97 -8.37
C ALA A 85 -4.90 -1.23 -8.47
N LYS A 86 -5.57 -1.32 -7.30
CA LYS A 86 -7.02 -1.48 -7.22
C LYS A 86 -7.74 -0.23 -7.73
N TYR A 87 -7.13 0.93 -7.51
CA TYR A 87 -7.64 2.22 -7.92
C TYR A 87 -6.57 3.05 -8.62
N ASN A 88 -6.96 3.82 -9.63
CA ASN A 88 -6.13 4.85 -10.25
C ASN A 88 -6.93 6.16 -10.38
N LEU A 89 -6.40 7.27 -9.87
CA LEU A 89 -7.08 8.58 -9.88
C LEU A 89 -6.81 9.40 -11.15
N GLU A 90 -5.81 9.02 -11.95
CA GLU A 90 -5.43 9.72 -13.18
C GLU A 90 -5.18 11.24 -12.98
N ALA A 91 -4.63 11.61 -11.82
CA ALA A 91 -4.52 13.01 -11.42
C ALA A 91 -3.45 13.81 -12.17
N GLY A 92 -2.55 13.17 -12.94
CA GLY A 92 -1.36 13.78 -13.54
C GLY A 92 -1.58 14.83 -14.64
N SER A 93 -2.81 15.23 -14.91
CA SER A 93 -3.15 16.31 -15.85
C SER A 93 -3.52 17.61 -15.13
N GLY A 94 -3.00 18.73 -15.64
CA GLY A 94 -3.29 20.08 -15.14
C GLY A 94 -2.15 20.71 -14.34
N SER A 95 -2.43 21.89 -13.78
CA SER A 95 -1.55 22.60 -12.85
C SER A 95 -1.39 21.85 -11.52
N HIS A 96 -0.35 22.14 -10.75
CA HIS A 96 -0.15 21.53 -9.42
C HIS A 96 -1.40 21.62 -8.53
N ALA A 97 -2.07 22.78 -8.50
CA ALA A 97 -3.28 22.96 -7.70
C ALA A 97 -4.43 22.04 -8.17
N GLU A 98 -4.60 21.86 -9.48
CA GLU A 98 -5.60 20.95 -10.04
C GLU A 98 -5.29 19.49 -9.71
N GLN A 99 -4.02 19.09 -9.85
CA GLN A 99 -3.57 17.74 -9.49
C GLN A 99 -3.84 17.47 -7.99
N THR A 100 -3.42 18.38 -7.11
CA THR A 100 -3.66 18.30 -5.66
C THR A 100 -5.15 18.21 -5.34
N GLY A 101 -5.99 19.04 -5.96
CA GLY A 101 -7.43 19.00 -5.75
C GLY A 101 -8.06 17.67 -6.18
N LYS A 102 -7.68 17.15 -7.36
CA LYS A 102 -8.14 15.83 -7.85
C LYS A 102 -7.76 14.70 -6.89
N MET A 103 -6.53 14.71 -6.40
CA MET A 103 -6.06 13.69 -5.46
C MET A 103 -6.77 13.78 -4.13
N LEU A 104 -6.92 14.98 -3.56
CA LEU A 104 -7.60 15.17 -2.28
C LEU A 104 -9.03 14.60 -2.32
N MET A 105 -9.81 14.96 -3.34
CA MET A 105 -11.17 14.45 -3.51
C MET A 105 -11.21 12.94 -3.79
N GLY A 106 -10.30 12.45 -4.64
CA GLY A 106 -10.26 11.05 -5.06
C GLY A 106 -9.84 10.11 -3.93
N VAL A 107 -8.79 10.48 -3.19
CA VAL A 107 -8.28 9.76 -2.03
C VAL A 107 -9.35 9.74 -0.93
N GLU A 108 -9.94 10.88 -0.58
CA GLU A 108 -10.98 10.94 0.46
C GLU A 108 -12.14 9.99 0.15
N ARG A 109 -12.67 10.05 -1.08
CA ARG A 109 -13.77 9.17 -1.51
C ARG A 109 -13.44 7.70 -1.31
N ILE A 110 -12.25 7.28 -1.72
CA ILE A 110 -11.82 5.87 -1.66
C ILE A 110 -11.58 5.44 -0.22
N LEU A 111 -10.95 6.29 0.61
CA LEU A 111 -10.73 5.98 2.02
C LEU A 111 -12.04 5.88 2.80
N GLN A 112 -13.05 6.69 2.47
CA GLN A 112 -14.39 6.61 3.07
C GLN A 112 -15.14 5.33 2.68
N GLU A 113 -14.96 4.86 1.45
CA GLU A 113 -15.55 3.61 0.94
C GLU A 113 -14.85 2.38 1.54
N GLU A 114 -13.52 2.34 1.44
CA GLU A 114 -12.73 1.16 1.78
C GLU A 114 -12.43 1.04 3.28
N LYS A 115 -12.47 2.16 4.01
CA LYS A 115 -12.23 2.28 5.45
C LYS A 115 -11.00 1.50 5.94
N PRO A 116 -9.81 1.74 5.37
CA PRO A 116 -8.60 1.11 5.85
C PRO A 116 -8.27 1.56 7.28
N ASP A 117 -7.68 0.67 8.06
CA ASP A 117 -7.18 0.97 9.41
C ASP A 117 -5.85 1.73 9.36
N VAL A 118 -5.07 1.53 8.30
CA VAL A 118 -3.75 2.14 8.09
C VAL A 118 -3.66 2.69 6.67
N VAL A 119 -3.17 3.92 6.56
CA VAL A 119 -2.76 4.52 5.28
C VAL A 119 -1.24 4.65 5.28
N LEU A 120 -0.61 4.12 4.25
CA LEU A 120 0.83 4.16 4.03
C LEU A 120 1.16 5.02 2.81
N LEU A 121 2.06 5.98 3.02
CA LEU A 121 2.55 6.95 2.04
C LEU A 121 4.09 6.89 1.99
N GLU A 122 4.68 7.35 0.88
CA GLU A 122 6.14 7.41 0.71
C GLU A 122 6.60 8.85 0.44
N GLY A 123 7.61 9.31 1.19
CA GLY A 123 8.35 10.53 0.85
C GLY A 123 7.55 11.82 1.01
N ASP A 124 7.76 12.73 0.06
CA ASP A 124 7.36 14.14 0.07
C ASP A 124 6.76 14.59 -1.27
N THR A 125 6.18 13.66 -2.05
CA THR A 125 5.51 14.00 -3.31
C THR A 125 4.15 14.68 -3.03
N ASN A 126 3.46 15.12 -4.08
CA ASN A 126 2.11 15.69 -3.92
C ASN A 126 1.05 14.60 -3.53
N THR A 127 1.47 13.33 -3.41
CA THR A 127 0.62 12.14 -3.27
C THR A 127 0.13 11.98 -1.84
#